data_AF-A0A9E5M0V7-F1
#
_entry.id   AF-A0A9E5M0V7-F1
#
_cell.length_a   1.000
_cell.length_b   1.000
_cell.length_c   1.000
_cell.angle_alpha   90.00
_cell.angle_beta   90.00
_cell.angle_gamma   90.00
#
_symmetry.space_group_name_H-M   'P 1'
#
loop_
_entity.id
_entity.type
_entity.pdbx_description
1 polymer ?
#
loop_
_entity_poly.entity_id
_entity_poly.type
_entity_poly.pdbx_seq_one_letter_code
_entity_poly.pdbx_strand_id
1 'polypeptide(L)'
;MAKSYRHLVLILGDQLNLDASALADFDPKLDAIWMAEVMAESTHVPSSKQRSTLFLSAMRHFAQSLKDQSWPVVYSRLNDPNNTGTLAGELEKAIQLHQPQKLVVTAPGEWRVLQSLRAVAKQHSLTLEIRDDTHFFSTVR
;
A
#
# COMPACT_ATOMS: atom_id res chain seq x y z
N MET A 1 22.71 1.14 -7.10
CA MET A 1 22.26 1.83 -5.87
C MET A 1 20.75 1.83 -5.86
N ALA A 2 20.11 1.45 -4.77
CA ALA A 2 18.65 1.45 -4.70
C ALA A 2 18.13 2.90 -4.81
N LYS A 3 17.07 3.11 -5.59
CA LYS A 3 16.45 4.44 -5.74
C LYS A 3 15.75 4.80 -4.43
N SER A 4 16.17 5.90 -3.82
CA SER A 4 15.46 6.50 -2.68
C SER A 4 14.28 7.33 -3.19
N TYR A 5 13.14 7.24 -2.50
CA TYR A 5 11.93 7.99 -2.84
C TYR A 5 11.66 9.10 -1.83
N ARG A 6 11.04 10.18 -2.29
CA ARG A 6 10.48 11.22 -1.41
C ARG A 6 9.31 10.62 -0.63
N HIS A 7 8.28 10.13 -1.32
CA HIS A 7 7.16 9.43 -0.70
C HIS A 7 7.05 7.98 -1.17
N LEU A 8 6.75 7.08 -0.24
CA LEU A 8 6.19 5.77 -0.55
C LEU A 8 4.69 5.81 -0.27
N VAL A 9 3.88 5.82 -1.34
CA VAL A 9 2.43 5.94 -1.27
C VAL A 9 1.82 4.54 -1.19
N LEU A 10 1.18 4.24 -0.08
CA LEU A 10 0.61 2.93 0.21
C LEU A 10 -0.80 2.86 -0.37
N ILE A 11 -1.05 1.91 -1.28
CA ILE A 11 -2.38 1.64 -1.83
C ILE A 11 -2.82 0.23 -1.40
N LEU A 12 -3.87 0.17 -0.59
CA LEU A 12 -4.43 -1.09 -0.08
C LEU A 12 -5.37 -1.74 -1.10
N GLY A 13 -5.71 -3.02 -0.88
CA GLY A 13 -6.49 -3.82 -1.83
C GLY A 13 -7.92 -3.31 -2.09
N ASP A 14 -8.46 -2.50 -1.19
CA ASP A 14 -9.77 -1.85 -1.29
C ASP A 14 -9.69 -0.38 -1.78
N GLN A 15 -8.49 0.16 -2.02
CA GLN A 15 -8.24 1.56 -2.36
C GLN A 15 -7.83 1.76 -3.84
N LEU A 16 -8.29 0.88 -4.73
CA LEU A 16 -7.86 0.83 -6.13
C LEU A 16 -8.51 1.94 -6.99
N ASN A 17 -8.22 3.19 -6.65
CA ASN A 17 -8.71 4.40 -7.32
C ASN A 17 -7.54 5.35 -7.63
N LEU A 18 -7.49 5.87 -8.86
CA LEU A 18 -6.51 6.90 -9.27
C LEU A 18 -6.78 8.26 -8.60
N ASP A 19 -8.03 8.54 -8.24
CA ASP A 19 -8.41 9.78 -7.55
C ASP A 19 -8.29 9.66 -6.02
N ALA A 20 -7.64 8.60 -5.51
CA ALA A 20 -7.42 8.42 -4.08
C ALA A 20 -6.63 9.61 -3.49
N SER A 21 -7.02 10.05 -2.30
CA SER A 21 -6.38 11.19 -1.63
C SER A 21 -4.88 11.01 -1.43
N ALA A 22 -4.41 9.77 -1.27
CA ALA A 22 -2.99 9.43 -1.20
C ALA A 22 -2.19 9.79 -2.46
N LEU A 23 -2.86 9.90 -3.62
CA LEU A 23 -2.24 10.19 -4.92
C LEU A 23 -2.34 11.67 -5.35
N ALA A 24 -3.02 12.52 -4.57
CA ALA A 24 -3.34 13.91 -4.97
C ALA A 24 -2.11 14.78 -5.33
N ASP A 25 -0.95 14.51 -4.73
CA ASP A 25 0.33 15.22 -4.94
C ASP A 25 1.46 14.28 -5.39
N PHE A 26 1.09 13.14 -5.97
CA PHE A 26 2.03 12.12 -6.42
C PHE A 26 2.93 12.62 -7.57
N ASP A 27 4.24 12.53 -7.40
CA ASP A 27 5.23 12.81 -8.46
C ASP A 27 5.95 11.52 -8.85
N PRO A 28 5.73 10.95 -10.05
CA PRO A 28 6.36 9.69 -10.48
C PRO A 28 7.89 9.77 -10.61
N LYS A 29 8.49 10.97 -10.59
CA LYS A 29 9.95 11.10 -10.58
C LYS A 29 10.53 10.88 -9.19
N LEU A 30 9.80 11.31 -8.17
CA LEU A 30 10.26 11.36 -6.77
C LEU A 30 9.64 10.29 -5.89
N ASP A 31 8.44 9.82 -6.22
CA ASP A 31 7.62 8.96 -5.38
C ASP A 31 7.47 7.56 -6.00
N ALA A 32 7.00 6.62 -5.19
CA ALA A 32 6.59 5.30 -5.65
C ALA A 32 5.32 4.84 -4.97
N ILE A 33 4.53 4.06 -5.69
CA ILE A 33 3.37 3.35 -5.15
C ILE A 33 3.83 2.03 -4.56
N TRP A 34 3.33 1.69 -3.38
CA TRP A 34 3.53 0.41 -2.73
C TRP A 34 2.21 -0.36 -2.66
N MET A 35 2.26 -1.63 -3.05
CA MET A 35 1.15 -2.57 -2.97
C MET A 35 1.70 -3.96 -2.62
N ALA A 36 0.98 -4.69 -1.76
CA ALA A 36 1.39 -6.04 -1.38
C ALA A 36 0.20 -7.00 -1.28
N GLU A 37 0.30 -8.13 -1.95
CA GLU A 37 -0.56 -9.29 -1.74
C GLU A 37 0.02 -10.11 -0.57
N VAL A 38 -0.73 -10.32 0.51
CA VAL A 38 -0.23 -11.06 1.68
C VAL A 38 -1.27 -12.04 2.22
N MET A 39 -0.79 -13.17 2.75
CA MET A 39 -1.68 -14.25 3.20
C MET A 39 -2.52 -13.83 4.41
N ALA A 40 -1.94 -13.06 5.34
CA ALA A 40 -2.61 -12.65 6.58
C ALA A 40 -3.94 -11.92 6.36
N GLU A 41 -4.09 -11.15 5.28
CA GLU A 41 -5.33 -10.43 4.98
C GLU A 41 -6.47 -11.37 4.54
N SER A 42 -6.16 -12.53 3.93
CA SER A 42 -7.17 -13.53 3.55
C SER A 42 -7.44 -14.57 4.63
N THR A 43 -6.58 -14.68 5.65
CA THR A 43 -6.70 -15.68 6.73
C THR A 43 -7.11 -15.10 8.08
N HIS A 44 -6.96 -13.78 8.30
CA HIS A 44 -7.40 -13.13 9.53
C HIS A 44 -8.90 -13.34 9.78
N VAL A 45 -9.71 -13.11 8.73
CA VAL A 45 -11.08 -13.62 8.64
C VAL A 45 -11.13 -14.46 7.36
N PRO A 46 -11.49 -15.75 7.45
CA PRO A 46 -11.56 -16.61 6.28
C PRO A 46 -12.41 -15.99 5.17
N SER A 47 -11.76 -15.65 4.06
CA SER A 47 -12.42 -15.10 2.88
C SER A 47 -12.81 -16.21 1.91
N SER A 48 -13.91 -16.02 1.17
CA SER A 48 -14.25 -16.94 0.08
C SER A 48 -13.19 -16.87 -1.01
N LYS A 49 -12.97 -18.00 -1.71
CA LYS A 49 -12.04 -18.06 -2.84
C LYS A 49 -12.36 -16.97 -3.88
N GLN A 50 -13.64 -16.75 -4.16
CA GLN A 50 -14.11 -15.72 -5.09
C GLN A 50 -13.69 -14.31 -4.66
N ARG A 51 -13.87 -13.97 -3.37
CA ARG A 51 -13.45 -12.67 -2.84
C ARG A 51 -11.94 -12.50 -2.97
N SER A 52 -11.14 -13.46 -2.49
CA SER A 52 -9.68 -13.37 -2.59
C SER A 52 -9.21 -13.25 -4.04
N THR A 53 -9.79 -14.04 -4.96
CA THR A 53 -9.47 -13.95 -6.40
C THR A 53 -9.81 -12.58 -6.98
N LEU A 54 -10.98 -12.01 -6.64
CA LEU A 54 -11.39 -10.70 -7.11
C LEU A 54 -10.41 -9.61 -6.65
N PHE A 55 -10.10 -9.55 -5.36
CA PHE A 55 -9.18 -8.55 -4.80
C PHE A 55 -7.78 -8.67 -5.41
N LEU A 56 -7.21 -9.89 -5.44
CA LEU A 56 -5.87 -10.09 -6.03
C LEU A 56 -5.84 -9.73 -7.52
N SER A 57 -6.87 -10.11 -8.28
CA SER A 57 -6.97 -9.76 -9.71
C SER A 57 -7.05 -8.24 -9.90
N ALA A 58 -7.93 -7.56 -9.15
CA ALA A 58 -8.11 -6.12 -9.24
C ALA A 58 -6.81 -5.37 -8.88
N MET A 59 -6.13 -5.78 -7.81
CA MET A 59 -4.84 -5.19 -7.40
C MET A 59 -3.78 -5.34 -8.51
N ARG A 60 -3.70 -6.51 -9.16
CA ARG A 60 -2.74 -6.74 -10.25
C ARG A 60 -3.03 -5.87 -11.47
N HIS A 61 -4.29 -5.77 -11.87
CA HIS A 61 -4.68 -4.93 -13.00
C HIS A 61 -4.47 -3.44 -12.71
N PHE A 62 -4.79 -3.00 -11.49
CA PHE A 62 -4.52 -1.63 -11.05
C PHE A 62 -3.01 -1.32 -11.09
N ALA A 63 -2.18 -2.18 -10.50
CA ALA A 63 -0.73 -2.05 -10.56
C ALA A 63 -0.19 -2.04 -11.99
N GLN A 64 -0.78 -2.83 -12.90
CA GLN A 64 -0.41 -2.80 -14.31
C GLN A 64 -0.78 -1.46 -14.96
N SER A 65 -1.99 -0.95 -14.72
CA SER A 65 -2.43 0.35 -15.27
C SER A 65 -1.57 1.53 -14.82
N LEU A 66 -1.01 1.46 -13.60
CA LEU A 66 -0.05 2.44 -13.09
C LEU A 66 1.31 2.32 -13.80
N LYS A 67 1.79 1.09 -14.03
CA LYS A 67 3.03 0.84 -14.77
C LYS A 67 2.93 1.28 -16.22
N ASP A 68 1.78 1.09 -16.86
CA ASP A 68 1.54 1.53 -18.24
C ASP A 68 1.60 3.06 -18.36
N GLN A 69 1.29 3.79 -17.27
CA GLN A 69 1.49 5.23 -17.14
C GLN A 69 2.93 5.62 -16.78
N SER A 70 3.86 4.66 -16.72
CA SER A 70 5.25 4.84 -16.28
C SER A 70 5.41 5.30 -14.83
N TRP A 71 4.44 5.00 -13.96
CA TRP A 71 4.57 5.30 -12.54
C TRP A 71 5.42 4.22 -11.84
N PRO A 72 6.30 4.59 -10.89
CA PRO A 72 7.05 3.60 -10.10
C PRO A 72 6.11 2.83 -9.18
N VAL A 73 6.06 1.50 -9.34
CA VAL A 73 5.23 0.61 -8.50
C VAL A 73 6.11 -0.48 -7.87
N VAL A 74 6.19 -0.47 -6.55
CA VAL A 74 6.75 -1.52 -5.69
C VAL A 74 5.62 -2.51 -5.37
N TYR A 75 5.61 -3.65 -6.06
CA TYR A 75 4.53 -4.63 -5.96
C TYR A 75 5.02 -5.99 -5.48
N SER A 76 4.49 -6.46 -4.36
CA SER A 76 4.76 -7.81 -3.83
C SER A 76 3.63 -8.77 -4.17
N ARG A 77 3.94 -9.85 -4.90
CA ARG A 77 2.97 -10.91 -5.24
C ARG A 77 2.86 -11.94 -4.12
N LEU A 78 1.69 -12.56 -4.00
CA LEU A 78 1.38 -13.53 -2.95
C LEU A 78 2.29 -14.77 -3.02
N ASN A 79 2.70 -15.14 -4.23
CA ASN A 79 3.55 -16.29 -4.52
C ASN A 79 5.03 -15.93 -4.68
N ASP A 80 5.43 -14.70 -4.35
CA ASP A 80 6.84 -14.34 -4.31
C ASP A 80 7.54 -15.14 -3.18
N PRO A 81 8.64 -15.85 -3.46
CA PRO A 81 9.36 -16.62 -2.44
C PRO A 81 9.85 -15.76 -1.26
N ASN A 82 10.03 -14.45 -1.46
CA ASN A 82 10.47 -13.51 -0.44
C ASN A 82 9.29 -12.74 0.19
N ASN A 83 8.05 -13.18 -0.01
CA ASN A 83 6.89 -12.59 0.65
C ASN A 83 6.88 -12.94 2.14
N THR A 84 6.85 -11.92 2.99
CA THR A 84 6.85 -12.02 4.46
C THR A 84 5.50 -12.47 5.04
N GLY A 85 4.44 -12.50 4.22
CA GLY A 85 3.12 -12.97 4.60
C GLY A 85 2.24 -11.95 5.33
N THR A 86 2.75 -10.75 5.64
CA THR A 86 2.01 -9.66 6.32
C THR A 86 2.27 -8.31 5.68
N LEU A 87 1.30 -7.38 5.78
CA LEU A 87 1.49 -6.00 5.29
C LEU A 87 2.65 -5.30 6.00
N ALA A 88 2.82 -5.56 7.30
CA ALA A 88 3.92 -5.00 8.08
C ALA A 88 5.30 -5.43 7.55
N GLY A 89 5.49 -6.74 7.32
CA GLY A 89 6.75 -7.27 6.81
C GLY A 89 7.05 -6.81 5.38
N GLU A 90 6.04 -6.74 4.52
CA GLU A 90 6.22 -6.24 3.15
C GLU A 90 6.54 -4.74 3.12
N LEU A 91 5.95 -3.97 4.04
CA LEU A 91 6.26 -2.55 4.17
C LEU A 91 7.66 -2.33 4.75
N GLU A 92 8.05 -3.08 5.78
CA GLU A 92 9.40 -3.04 6.35
C GLU A 92 10.46 -3.37 5.28
N LYS A 93 10.25 -4.43 4.50
CA LYS A 93 11.11 -4.80 3.37
C LYS A 93 11.25 -3.66 2.36
N ALA A 94 10.13 -3.02 2.01
CA ALA A 94 10.14 -1.89 1.06
C ALA A 94 10.85 -0.66 1.63
N ILE A 95 10.66 -0.34 2.91
CA ILE A 95 11.35 0.77 3.60
C ILE A 95 12.85 0.54 3.62
N GLN A 96 13.31 -0.66 3.97
CA GLN A 96 14.73 -0.99 4.01
C GLN A 96 15.38 -0.90 2.62
N LEU A 97 14.68 -1.35 1.58
CA LEU A 97 15.19 -1.34 0.22
C LEU A 97 15.19 0.06 -0.42
N HIS A 98 14.13 0.84 -0.20
CA HIS A 98 13.90 2.09 -0.92
C HIS A 98 14.08 3.36 -0.08
N GLN A 99 14.31 3.23 1.23
CA GLN A 99 14.61 4.34 2.14
C GLN A 99 13.78 5.61 1.85
N PRO A 100 12.44 5.54 1.88
CA PRO A 100 11.60 6.69 1.60
C PRO A 100 11.71 7.74 2.71
N GLN A 101 11.47 9.01 2.40
CA GLN A 101 11.47 10.07 3.42
C GLN A 101 10.16 10.11 4.22
N LYS A 102 9.03 9.71 3.61
CA LYS A 102 7.70 9.71 4.23
C LYS A 102 6.83 8.61 3.63
N LEU A 103 5.87 8.13 4.42
CA LEU A 103 4.81 7.23 3.99
C LEU A 103 3.49 8.01 3.88
N VAL A 104 2.71 7.75 2.83
CA VAL A 104 1.39 8.38 2.63
C VAL A 104 0.36 7.30 2.38
N VAL A 105 -0.80 7.38 3.02
CA VAL A 105 -1.88 6.39 2.85
C VAL A 105 -3.24 7.07 2.99
N THR A 106 -4.22 6.65 2.19
CA THR A 106 -5.63 6.99 2.45
C THR A 106 -6.08 6.19 3.67
N ALA A 107 -6.88 6.79 4.56
CA ALA A 107 -7.32 6.17 5.80
C ALA A 107 -7.82 4.73 5.57
N PRO A 108 -7.16 3.70 6.16
CA PRO A 108 -7.58 2.31 5.99
C PRO A 108 -8.96 2.06 6.61
N GLY A 109 -9.77 1.20 5.98
CA GLY A 109 -11.08 0.80 6.50
C GLY A 109 -11.05 -0.08 7.76
N GLU A 110 -9.89 -0.66 8.09
CA GLU A 110 -9.70 -1.50 9.27
C GLU A 110 -8.72 -0.90 10.28
N TRP A 111 -9.14 -0.81 11.55
CA TRP A 111 -8.31 -0.29 12.63
C TRP A 111 -7.01 -1.09 12.84
N ARG A 112 -7.08 -2.42 12.72
CA ARG A 112 -5.91 -3.31 12.81
C ARG A 112 -4.83 -2.94 11.79
N VAL A 113 -5.23 -2.73 10.52
CA VAL A 113 -4.31 -2.36 9.44
C VAL A 113 -3.68 -1.01 9.74
N LEU A 114 -4.48 -0.02 10.13
CA LEU A 114 -3.97 1.30 10.50
C LEU A 114 -2.93 1.24 11.64
N GLN A 115 -3.19 0.47 12.69
CA GLN A 115 -2.25 0.30 13.79
C GLN A 115 -0.95 -0.39 13.34
N SER A 116 -1.07 -1.41 12.48
CA SER A 116 0.08 -2.11 11.92
C SER A 116 0.98 -1.19 11.11
N LEU A 117 0.41 -0.37 10.22
CA LEU A 117 1.16 0.60 9.42
C LEU A 117 1.83 1.67 10.30
N ARG A 118 1.11 2.18 11.32
CA ARG A 118 1.67 3.15 12.29
C ARG A 118 2.84 2.56 13.07
N ALA A 119 2.76 1.30 13.49
CA ALA A 119 3.82 0.63 14.22
C ALA A 119 5.09 0.53 13.38
N VAL A 120 4.98 0.11 12.11
CA VAL A 120 6.13 0.03 11.20
C VAL A 120 6.72 1.41 10.93
N ALA A 121 5.89 2.42 10.65
CA ALA A 121 6.36 3.79 10.45
C ALA A 121 7.15 4.31 11.68
N LYS A 122 6.62 4.08 12.88
CA LYS A 122 7.27 4.46 14.15
C LYS A 122 8.61 3.72 14.36
N GLN A 123 8.67 2.42 14.06
CA GLN A 123 9.87 1.61 14.17
C GLN A 123 11.02 2.16 13.30
N HIS A 124 10.69 2.67 12.11
CA HIS A 124 11.66 3.24 11.18
C HIS A 124 11.85 4.76 11.31
N SER A 125 11.26 5.40 12.35
CA SER A 125 11.26 6.86 12.52
C SER A 125 10.74 7.63 11.29
N LEU A 126 9.79 7.04 10.56
CA LEU A 126 9.15 7.64 9.39
C LEU A 126 7.82 8.29 9.78
N THR A 127 7.52 9.42 9.14
CA THR A 127 6.18 10.01 9.21
C THR A 127 5.22 9.20 8.35
N LEU A 128 4.10 8.77 8.93
CA LEU A 128 2.95 8.21 8.20
C LEU A 128 1.85 9.27 8.11
N GLU A 129 1.74 9.90 6.95
CA GLU A 129 0.67 10.82 6.63
C GLU A 129 -0.58 10.03 6.24
N ILE A 130 -1.63 10.19 7.04
CA ILE A 130 -2.92 9.55 6.80
C ILE A 130 -3.87 10.60 6.26
N ARG A 131 -4.30 10.42 5.02
CA ARG A 131 -5.26 11.31 4.35
C ARG A 131 -6.66 10.75 4.47
N ASP A 132 -7.65 11.63 4.53
CA ASP A 132 -9.05 11.20 4.62
C ASP A 132 -9.49 10.53 3.32
N ASP A 133 -10.43 9.60 3.44
CA ASP A 133 -11.01 8.93 2.28
C ASP A 133 -12.17 9.74 1.73
N THR A 134 -11.93 10.40 0.60
CA THR A 134 -12.89 11.29 -0.07
C THR A 134 -13.97 10.54 -0.86
N HIS A 135 -13.97 9.19 -0.86
CA HIS A 135 -15.10 8.41 -1.36
C HIS A 135 -16.34 8.54 -0.47
N PHE A 136 -16.15 8.87 0.81
CA PHE A 136 -17.23 9.03 1.78
C PHE A 136 -17.66 10.49 1.89
N PHE A 137 -18.96 10.72 2.09
CA PHE A 137 -19.52 12.08 2.27
C PHE A 137 -19.17 12.73 3.61
N SER A 138 -18.57 12.01 4.55
CA SER A 138 -18.24 12.50 5.88
C SER A 138 -16.90 11.99 6.33
N THR A 139 -16.15 12.83 7.03
CA THR A 139 -14.88 12.47 7.65
C THR A 139 -15.12 11.69 8.93
N VAL A 140 -14.21 10.76 9.25
CA VAL A 140 -14.21 10.00 10.51
C VAL A 140 -13.42 10.76 11.60
N ARG A 141 -12.99 11.98 11.30
CA ARG A 141 -12.24 12.90 12.17
C ARG A 141 -13.10 14.09 12.54
#